data_AF-A0A959B5D1-F1
#
_entry.id   AF-A0A959B5D1-F1
#
_cell.length_a   1.000
_cell.length_b   1.000
_cell.length_c   1.000
_cell.angle_alpha   90.00
_cell.angle_beta   90.00
_cell.angle_gamma   90.00
#
_symmetry.space_group_name_H-M   'P 1'
#
loop_
_entity.id
_entity.type
_entity.pdbx_description
1 polymer ?
#
loop_
_entity_poly.entity_id
_entity_poly.type
_entity_poly.pdbx_seq_one_letter_code
_entity_poly.pdbx_strand_id
1 'polypeptide(L)'
;MEAVNFFSKNIRFLRRARQWSQEELAVRLGVNRSNIAAYESKNVEPRLALALEIARLFGVGLTELIQSDLEADASKNKPFEGEESEGGVDNGAVPPNASNIDQQALREYVQRSISIRKMLEGFRIFYELRREKNKDEDPSSERALADIDNFTHLIDHMLALNESLADLLSKLEN
;
A
#
# COMPACT_ATOMS: atom_id res chain seq x y z
N MET A 1 4.11 -31.61 -9.43
CA MET A 1 4.43 -30.48 -8.53
C MET A 1 3.19 -30.27 -7.68
N GLU A 2 3.29 -30.45 -6.37
CA GLU A 2 2.15 -30.26 -5.47
C GLU A 2 1.72 -28.78 -5.56
N ALA A 3 0.45 -28.51 -5.87
CA ALA A 3 -0.04 -27.15 -5.98
C ALA A 3 -0.03 -26.53 -4.58
N VAL A 4 0.86 -25.58 -4.34
CA VAL A 4 0.95 -24.88 -3.05
C VAL A 4 -0.32 -24.05 -2.88
N ASN A 5 -1.09 -24.33 -1.83
CA ASN A 5 -2.32 -23.62 -1.51
C ASN A 5 -2.05 -22.62 -0.38
N PHE A 6 -2.21 -21.32 -0.67
CA PHE A 6 -1.98 -20.22 0.27
C PHE A 6 -3.26 -19.77 0.99
N PHE A 7 -4.41 -20.37 0.69
CA PHE A 7 -5.72 -19.92 1.17
C PHE A 7 -5.79 -19.72 2.69
N SER A 8 -5.39 -20.74 3.45
CA SER A 8 -5.42 -20.73 4.93
C SER A 8 -4.51 -19.62 5.49
N LYS A 9 -3.33 -19.43 4.88
CA LYS A 9 -2.36 -18.40 5.26
C LYS A 9 -2.91 -17.00 4.95
N ASN A 10 -3.44 -16.81 3.75
CA ASN A 10 -3.93 -15.54 3.25
C ASN A 10 -5.14 -15.04 4.03
N ILE A 11 -6.09 -15.92 4.39
CA ILE A 11 -7.23 -15.53 5.24
C ILE A 11 -6.74 -14.99 6.58
N ARG A 12 -5.80 -15.71 7.21
CA ARG A 12 -5.25 -15.32 8.51
C ARG A 12 -4.53 -13.98 8.41
N PHE A 13 -3.75 -13.78 7.35
CA PHE A 13 -3.06 -12.53 7.06
C PHE A 13 -4.05 -11.37 6.88
N LEU A 14 -5.01 -11.50 5.97
CA LEU A 14 -6.01 -10.48 5.66
C LEU A 14 -6.88 -10.12 6.87
N ARG A 15 -7.26 -11.11 7.68
CA ARG A 15 -7.98 -10.89 8.93
C ARG A 15 -7.17 -10.05 9.92
N ARG A 16 -5.89 -10.38 10.09
CA ARG A 16 -4.97 -9.64 10.99
C ARG A 16 -4.69 -8.23 10.50
N ALA A 17 -4.54 -8.04 9.19
CA ALA A 17 -4.37 -6.72 8.58
C ALA A 17 -5.53 -5.77 8.89
N ARG A 18 -6.75 -6.31 9.06
CA ARG A 18 -7.95 -5.57 9.48
C ARG A 18 -8.20 -5.56 10.99
N GLN A 19 -7.26 -6.09 11.78
CA GLN A 19 -7.36 -6.23 13.23
C GLN A 19 -8.59 -7.00 13.70
N TRP A 20 -9.12 -7.90 12.88
CA TRP A 20 -10.29 -8.70 13.25
C TRP A 20 -9.89 -9.95 14.03
N SER A 21 -10.66 -10.29 15.05
CA SER A 21 -10.68 -11.60 15.68
C SER A 21 -11.33 -12.65 14.76
N GLN A 22 -11.11 -13.94 15.05
CA GLN A 22 -11.77 -15.02 14.31
C GLN A 22 -13.29 -14.96 14.46
N GLU A 23 -13.79 -14.53 15.62
CA GLU A 23 -15.22 -14.33 15.88
C GLU A 23 -15.79 -13.24 14.96
N GLU A 24 -15.10 -12.11 14.87
CA GLU A 24 -15.51 -10.99 14.02
C GLU A 24 -15.54 -11.31 12.52
N LEU A 25 -14.60 -12.11 12.04
CA LEU A 25 -14.63 -12.60 10.66
C LEU A 25 -15.79 -13.58 10.46
N ALA A 26 -16.07 -14.44 11.46
CA ALA A 26 -17.15 -15.40 11.41
C ALA A 26 -18.52 -14.72 11.32
N VAL A 27 -18.74 -13.69 12.15
CA VAL A 27 -19.95 -12.85 12.13
C VAL A 27 -20.15 -12.20 10.75
N ARG A 28 -19.08 -11.66 10.14
CA ARG A 28 -19.16 -11.02 8.81
C ARG A 28 -19.51 -11.98 7.68
N LEU A 29 -19.09 -13.24 7.82
CA LEU A 29 -19.34 -14.30 6.84
C LEU A 29 -20.58 -15.15 7.17
N GLY A 30 -21.27 -14.87 8.27
CA GLY A 30 -22.43 -15.67 8.70
C GLY A 30 -22.09 -17.12 9.05
N VAL A 31 -20.87 -17.38 9.55
CA VAL A 31 -20.41 -18.72 9.95
C VAL A 31 -20.00 -18.77 11.42
N ASN A 32 -19.77 -19.97 11.94
CA ASN A 32 -19.28 -20.15 13.31
C ASN A 32 -17.77 -19.84 13.39
N ARG A 33 -17.31 -19.28 14.51
CA ARG A 33 -15.88 -19.06 14.79
C ARG A 33 -15.03 -20.31 14.62
N SER A 34 -15.55 -21.49 14.98
CA SER A 34 -14.86 -22.77 14.80
C SER A 34 -14.54 -23.08 13.34
N ASN A 35 -15.39 -22.62 12.40
CA ASN A 35 -15.15 -22.78 10.97
C ASN A 35 -13.98 -21.92 10.52
N ILE A 36 -13.94 -20.64 10.94
CA ILE A 36 -12.81 -19.75 10.66
C ILE A 36 -11.50 -20.32 11.23
N ALA A 37 -11.53 -20.81 12.47
CA ALA A 37 -10.37 -21.46 13.07
C ALA A 37 -9.92 -22.68 12.25
N ALA A 38 -10.85 -23.50 11.76
CA ALA A 38 -10.53 -24.67 10.94
C ALA A 38 -9.92 -24.28 9.58
N TYR A 39 -10.46 -23.25 8.93
CA TYR A 39 -9.93 -22.74 7.66
C TYR A 39 -8.51 -22.16 7.82
N GLU A 40 -8.22 -21.52 8.96
CA GLU A 40 -6.89 -20.95 9.21
C GLU A 40 -5.83 -21.96 9.68
N SER A 41 -6.24 -23.10 10.25
CA SER A 41 -5.30 -23.97 11.00
C SER A 41 -5.36 -25.48 10.71
N LYS A 42 -6.43 -25.99 10.09
CA LYS A 42 -6.68 -27.45 10.00
C LYS A 42 -6.78 -28.01 8.58
N ASN A 43 -6.32 -27.28 7.57
CA ASN A 43 -6.40 -27.69 6.16
C ASN A 43 -7.82 -28.08 5.71
N VAL A 44 -8.84 -27.52 6.38
CA VAL A 44 -10.23 -27.72 5.99
C VAL A 44 -10.55 -26.67 4.94
N GLU A 45 -10.97 -27.12 3.76
CA GLU A 45 -11.37 -26.21 2.70
C GLU A 45 -12.83 -25.80 2.87
N PRO A 46 -13.15 -24.49 2.82
CA PRO A 46 -14.54 -24.05 2.77
C PRO A 46 -15.19 -24.43 1.44
N ARG A 47 -16.52 -24.42 1.42
CA ARG A 47 -17.27 -24.54 0.16
C ARG A 47 -16.90 -23.38 -0.76
N LEU A 48 -16.88 -23.62 -2.06
CA LEU A 48 -16.53 -22.62 -3.08
C LEU A 48 -17.32 -21.31 -2.93
N ALA A 49 -18.61 -21.39 -2.62
CA ALA A 49 -19.45 -20.22 -2.37
C ALA A 49 -18.90 -19.33 -1.23
N LEU A 50 -18.49 -19.94 -0.12
CA LEU A 50 -17.91 -19.23 1.01
C LEU A 50 -16.50 -18.72 0.69
N ALA A 51 -15.70 -19.46 -0.08
CA ALA A 51 -14.40 -18.98 -0.56
C ALA A 51 -14.53 -17.72 -1.43
N LEU A 52 -15.56 -17.66 -2.29
CA LEU A 52 -15.89 -16.47 -3.09
C LEU A 52 -16.36 -15.31 -2.22
N GLU A 53 -17.17 -15.56 -1.19
CA GLU A 53 -17.59 -14.52 -0.23
C GLU A 53 -16.40 -13.97 0.55
N ILE A 54 -15.46 -14.82 0.97
CA ILE A 54 -14.21 -14.41 1.62
C ILE A 54 -13.40 -13.52 0.67
N ALA A 55 -13.20 -13.93 -0.59
CA ALA A 55 -12.48 -13.15 -1.58
C ALA A 55 -13.12 -11.77 -1.79
N ARG A 56 -14.46 -11.71 -1.94
CA ARG A 56 -15.23 -10.46 -2.04
C ARG A 56 -15.11 -9.59 -0.80
N LEU A 57 -15.23 -10.17 0.39
CA LEU A 57 -15.10 -9.46 1.66
C LEU A 57 -13.73 -8.78 1.77
N PHE A 58 -12.67 -9.44 1.30
CA PHE A 58 -11.32 -8.89 1.32
C PHE A 58 -10.95 -8.04 0.10
N GLY A 59 -11.78 -8.02 -0.96
CA GLY A 59 -11.52 -7.27 -2.18
C GLY A 59 -10.38 -7.86 -3.02
N VAL A 60 -10.10 -9.15 -2.87
CA VAL A 60 -9.02 -9.88 -3.56
C VAL A 60 -9.60 -10.88 -4.56
N GLY A 61 -8.83 -11.25 -5.59
CA GLY A 61 -9.25 -12.28 -6.53
C GLY A 61 -9.26 -13.67 -5.86
N LEU A 62 -10.18 -14.56 -6.24
CA LEU A 62 -10.19 -15.94 -5.69
C LEU A 62 -8.91 -16.70 -6.06
N THR A 63 -8.44 -16.55 -7.30
CA THR A 63 -7.19 -17.18 -7.76
C THR A 63 -6.00 -16.69 -6.96
N GLU A 64 -5.92 -15.39 -6.71
CA GLU A 64 -4.87 -14.75 -5.91
C GLU A 64 -4.92 -15.22 -4.45
N LEU A 65 -6.12 -15.31 -3.87
CA LEU A 65 -6.33 -15.82 -2.51
C LEU A 65 -5.83 -17.27 -2.35
N ILE A 66 -5.83 -18.07 -3.41
CA ILE A 66 -5.42 -19.49 -3.37
C ILE A 66 -3.96 -19.69 -3.79
N GLN A 67 -3.49 -19.01 -4.84
CA GLN A 67 -2.24 -19.32 -5.55
C GLN A 67 -1.08 -18.36 -5.20
N SER A 68 -1.36 -17.20 -4.61
CA SER A 68 -0.34 -16.20 -4.29
C SER A 68 -0.12 -16.11 -2.79
N ASP A 69 1.10 -15.78 -2.36
CA ASP A 69 1.40 -15.50 -0.96
C ASP A 69 1.20 -14.00 -0.67
N LEU A 70 -0.01 -13.63 -0.23
CA LEU A 70 -0.38 -12.22 -0.04
C LEU A 70 0.45 -11.52 1.03
N GLU A 71 0.94 -12.26 2.03
CA GLU A 71 1.80 -11.72 3.08
C GLU A 71 3.20 -11.40 2.52
N ALA A 72 3.74 -12.28 1.67
CA ALA A 72 5.01 -12.06 0.99
C ALA A 72 4.92 -10.94 -0.06
N ASP A 73 3.80 -10.80 -0.76
CA ASP A 73 3.62 -9.75 -1.75
C ASP A 73 3.38 -8.38 -1.09
N ALA A 74 2.65 -8.33 0.04
CA ALA A 74 2.51 -7.11 0.83
C ALA A 74 3.85 -6.63 1.44
N SER A 75 4.77 -7.55 1.74
CA SER A 75 6.11 -7.19 2.25
C SER A 75 7.10 -6.79 1.13
N LYS A 76 6.82 -7.12 -0.13
CA LYS A 76 7.53 -6.57 -1.30
C LYS A 76 7.05 -5.16 -1.64
N ASN A 77 5.74 -4.92 -1.51
CA ASN A 77 5.14 -3.59 -1.55
C ASN A 77 5.12 -2.98 -0.16
N LYS A 78 6.30 -2.79 0.43
CA LYS A 78 6.37 -1.89 1.59
C LYS A 78 5.76 -0.55 1.16
N PRO A 79 4.86 0.06 1.96
CA PRO A 79 4.67 1.51 1.90
C PRO A 79 6.05 2.16 1.87
N PHE A 80 6.17 3.37 1.32
CA PHE A 80 7.39 4.14 1.49
C PHE A 80 7.64 4.34 3.00
N GLU A 81 8.33 3.39 3.61
CA GLU A 81 9.02 3.52 4.87
C GLU A 81 10.22 4.36 4.45
N GLY A 82 10.11 5.68 4.63
CA GLY A 82 11.31 6.49 4.73
C GLY A 82 12.18 5.77 5.73
N GLU A 83 13.36 5.33 5.31
CA GLU A 83 14.32 4.70 6.20
C GLU A 83 14.42 5.61 7.42
N GLU A 84 13.92 5.15 8.57
CA GLU A 84 14.44 5.58 9.85
C GLU A 84 15.89 5.12 9.82
N SER A 85 16.74 5.97 9.23
CA SER A 85 18.16 5.90 9.45
C SER A 85 18.34 5.89 10.96
N GLU A 86 19.13 4.96 11.48
CA GLU A 86 19.53 4.90 12.89
C GLU A 86 20.39 6.12 13.32
N GLY A 87 20.17 7.29 12.72
CA GLY A 87 20.51 8.59 13.26
C GLY A 87 19.25 9.19 13.87
N GLY A 88 19.07 8.99 15.18
CA GLY A 88 17.98 9.61 15.93
C GLY A 88 17.89 11.10 15.64
N VAL A 89 16.75 11.54 15.10
CA VAL A 89 16.40 12.95 15.08
C VAL A 89 15.97 13.30 16.50
N ASP A 90 16.91 13.84 17.27
CA ASP A 90 16.64 14.47 18.56
C ASP A 90 15.65 15.63 18.32
N ASN A 91 14.45 15.52 18.90
CA ASN A 91 13.35 16.48 18.79
C ASN A 91 13.62 17.77 19.61
N GLY A 92 14.84 18.32 19.56
CA GLY A 92 15.20 19.48 20.38
C GLY A 92 16.54 20.16 20.13
N ALA A 93 17.42 19.63 19.27
CA ALA A 93 18.69 20.27 18.98
C ALA A 93 18.88 20.48 17.48
N VAL A 94 18.67 21.71 17.02
CA VAL A 94 19.31 22.18 15.78
C VAL A 94 20.81 21.98 15.99
N PRO A 95 21.51 21.18 15.16
CA PRO A 95 22.94 20.96 15.34
C PRO A 95 23.66 22.31 15.32
N PRO A 96 24.65 22.56 16.20
CA PRO A 96 25.20 23.89 16.43
C PRO A 96 25.93 24.53 15.23
N ASN A 97 25.97 23.85 14.08
CA ASN A 97 26.46 24.40 12.82
C ASN A 97 25.58 23.90 11.67
N ALA A 98 24.45 24.59 11.44
CA ALA A 98 23.65 24.46 10.21
C ALA A 98 24.28 25.20 9.01
N SER A 99 25.60 25.41 9.03
CA SER A 99 26.32 26.20 8.02
C SER A 99 26.79 25.40 6.81
N ASN A 100 26.68 24.06 6.84
CA ASN A 100 26.97 23.20 5.69
C ASN A 100 25.80 22.23 5.48
N ILE A 101 25.15 22.36 4.34
CA ILE A 101 24.14 21.40 3.89
C ILE A 101 24.92 20.17 3.40
N ASP A 102 24.61 18.98 3.90
CA ASP A 102 25.25 17.78 3.37
C ASP A 102 24.80 17.56 1.92
N GLN A 103 25.69 17.83 0.97
CA GLN A 103 25.43 17.67 -0.47
C GLN A 103 25.02 16.24 -0.84
N GLN A 104 25.47 15.24 -0.08
CA GLN A 104 25.05 13.86 -0.30
C GLN A 104 23.59 13.67 0.11
N ALA A 105 23.20 14.18 1.28
CA ALA A 105 21.81 14.15 1.75
C ALA A 105 20.87 14.91 0.80
N LEU A 106 21.30 16.05 0.24
CA LEU A 106 20.52 16.80 -0.74
C LEU A 106 20.32 16.02 -2.05
N ARG A 107 21.37 15.35 -2.55
CA ARG A 107 21.28 14.48 -3.74
C ARG A 107 20.34 13.31 -3.51
N GLU A 108 20.43 12.67 -2.35
CA GLU A 108 19.54 11.57 -1.97
C GLU A 108 18.08 12.03 -1.90
N TYR A 109 17.83 13.21 -1.33
CA TYR A 109 16.50 13.82 -1.29
C TYR A 109 15.92 14.10 -2.69
N VAL A 110 16.72 14.68 -3.59
CA VAL A 110 16.31 14.91 -4.99
C VAL A 110 16.00 13.58 -5.70
N GLN A 111 16.83 12.56 -5.49
CA GLN A 111 16.64 11.25 -6.11
C GLN A 111 15.36 10.54 -5.60
N ARG A 112 15.05 10.68 -4.30
CA ARG A 112 13.79 10.21 -3.71
C ARG A 112 12.60 10.93 -4.34
N SER A 113 12.67 12.25 -4.51
CA SER A 113 11.61 13.06 -5.14
C SER A 113 11.33 12.63 -6.60
N ILE A 114 12.38 12.34 -7.38
CA ILE A 114 12.25 11.83 -8.76
C ILE A 114 11.58 10.45 -8.77
N SER A 115 11.89 9.60 -7.80
CA SER A 115 11.33 8.24 -7.70
C SER A 115 9.83 8.28 -7.39
N ILE A 116 9.40 9.19 -6.51
CA ILE A 116 7.98 9.42 -6.19
C ILE A 116 7.22 9.88 -7.44
N ARG A 117 7.78 10.85 -8.20
CA ARG A 117 7.17 11.33 -9.44
C ARG A 117 6.93 10.21 -10.45
N LYS A 118 7.89 9.31 -10.64
CA LYS A 118 7.76 8.15 -11.52
C LYS A 118 6.68 7.17 -11.06
N MET A 119 6.58 6.95 -9.75
CA MET A 119 5.57 6.07 -9.18
C MET A 119 4.15 6.64 -9.38
N LEU A 120 3.97 7.95 -9.22
CA LEU A 120 2.70 8.63 -9.47
C LEU A 120 2.28 8.53 -10.93
N GLU A 121 3.22 8.71 -11.86
CA GLU A 121 2.95 8.58 -13.29
C GLU A 121 2.49 7.15 -13.64
N GLY A 122 3.16 6.14 -13.09
CA GLY A 122 2.74 4.74 -13.25
C GLY A 122 1.34 4.47 -12.66
N PHE A 123 1.04 5.06 -11.50
CA PHE A 123 -0.26 4.95 -10.86
C PHE A 123 -1.37 5.61 -11.70
N ARG A 124 -1.10 6.80 -12.27
CA ARG A 124 -2.00 7.51 -13.17
C ARG A 124 -2.38 6.66 -14.38
N ILE A 125 -1.38 6.11 -15.07
CA ILE A 125 -1.58 5.25 -16.26
C ILE A 125 -2.38 4.01 -15.88
N PHE A 126 -2.03 3.35 -14.77
CA PHE A 126 -2.75 2.17 -14.28
C PHE A 126 -4.22 2.48 -13.98
N TYR A 127 -4.48 3.62 -13.35
CA TYR A 127 -5.82 4.04 -12.96
C TYR A 127 -6.68 4.46 -14.16
N GLU A 128 -6.10 5.19 -15.11
CA GLU A 128 -6.76 5.53 -16.38
C GLU A 128 -7.15 4.28 -17.17
N LEU A 129 -6.27 3.27 -17.23
CA LEU A 129 -6.55 1.98 -17.87
C LEU A 129 -7.67 1.21 -17.15
N ARG A 130 -7.70 1.25 -15.82
CA ARG A 130 -8.76 0.64 -15.00
C ARG A 130 -10.09 1.36 -15.18
N ARG A 131 -10.08 2.68 -15.34
CA ARG A 131 -11.26 3.50 -15.66
C ARG A 131 -11.86 3.13 -17.01
N GLU A 132 -11.03 2.96 -18.04
CA GLU A 132 -11.52 2.58 -19.37
C GLU A 132 -12.17 1.19 -19.40
N LYS A 133 -11.68 0.25 -18.59
CA LYS A 133 -12.27 -1.09 -18.47
C LYS A 133 -13.59 -1.13 -17.68
N ASN A 134 -13.84 -0.16 -16.80
CA ASN A 134 -15.02 -0.09 -15.92
C ASN A 134 -15.95 1.10 -16.27
N LYS A 135 -16.09 1.45 -17.55
CA LYS A 135 -16.95 2.58 -18.01
C LYS A 135 -18.45 2.44 -17.69
N ASP A 136 -18.91 1.27 -17.25
CA ASP A 136 -20.33 0.94 -17.05
C ASP A 136 -20.79 0.88 -15.56
N GLU A 137 -19.95 1.23 -14.56
CA GLU A 137 -20.33 1.08 -13.13
C GLU A 137 -20.29 2.37 -12.26
N ASP A 138 -21.38 2.52 -11.49
CA ASP A 138 -21.63 3.29 -10.25
C ASP A 138 -21.08 4.74 -10.10
N PRO A 139 -21.96 5.76 -9.93
CA PRO A 139 -21.58 7.17 -9.65
C PRO A 139 -20.63 7.38 -8.46
N SER A 140 -20.57 6.45 -7.50
CA SER A 140 -19.60 6.46 -6.40
C SER A 140 -18.15 6.45 -6.89
N SER A 141 -17.88 5.77 -8.01
CA SER A 141 -16.55 5.66 -8.61
C SER A 141 -16.07 6.98 -9.22
N GLU A 142 -16.99 7.85 -9.67
CA GLU A 142 -16.68 9.16 -10.25
C GLU A 142 -16.17 10.16 -9.22
N ARG A 143 -16.64 10.07 -7.96
CA ARG A 143 -16.09 10.86 -6.85
C ARG A 143 -14.69 10.42 -6.45
N ALA A 144 -14.47 9.10 -6.36
CA ALA A 144 -13.16 8.55 -6.07
C ALA A 144 -12.13 8.92 -7.16
N LEU A 145 -12.57 8.99 -8.42
CA LEU A 145 -11.79 9.50 -9.56
C LEU A 145 -11.36 10.96 -9.34
N ALA A 146 -12.31 11.83 -9.02
CA ALA A 146 -12.03 13.23 -8.73
C ALA A 146 -11.09 13.42 -7.52
N ASP A 147 -11.25 12.59 -6.48
CA ASP A 147 -10.38 12.62 -5.30
C ASP A 147 -8.94 12.19 -5.64
N ILE A 148 -8.76 11.21 -6.52
CA ILE A 148 -7.44 10.78 -7.02
C ILE A 148 -6.79 11.87 -7.87
N ASP A 149 -7.56 12.55 -8.72
CA ASP A 149 -7.06 13.68 -9.52
C ASP A 149 -6.61 14.84 -8.62
N ASN A 150 -7.43 15.19 -7.61
CA ASN A 150 -7.10 16.20 -6.61
C ASN A 150 -5.83 15.84 -5.83
N PHE A 151 -5.69 14.57 -5.44
CA PHE A 151 -4.51 14.07 -4.73
C PHE A 151 -3.26 14.10 -5.61
N THR A 152 -3.37 13.71 -6.88
CA THR A 152 -2.27 13.76 -7.85
C THR A 152 -1.78 15.19 -8.03
N HIS A 153 -2.72 16.14 -8.20
CA HIS A 153 -2.39 17.56 -8.29
C HIS A 153 -1.70 18.10 -7.03
N LEU A 154 -2.15 17.69 -5.84
CA LEU A 154 -1.50 18.07 -4.58
C LEU A 154 -0.05 17.56 -4.51
N ILE A 155 0.19 16.31 -4.89
CA ILE A 155 1.56 15.76 -4.82
C ILE A 155 2.46 16.40 -5.87
N ASP A 156 1.96 16.65 -7.08
CA ASP A 156 2.73 17.40 -8.09
C ASP A 156 3.17 18.77 -7.55
N HIS A 157 2.28 19.47 -6.84
CA HIS A 157 2.62 20.74 -6.21
C HIS A 157 3.66 20.56 -5.09
N MET A 158 3.49 19.57 -4.21
CA MET A 158 4.47 19.30 -3.14
C MET A 158 5.86 18.94 -3.71
N LEU A 159 5.91 18.16 -4.79
CA LEU A 159 7.16 17.82 -5.46
C LEU A 159 7.81 19.04 -6.12
N ALA A 160 7.02 19.92 -6.75
CA ALA A 160 7.53 21.16 -7.34
C ALA A 160 8.11 22.10 -6.26
N LEU A 161 7.45 22.20 -5.10
CA LEU A 161 7.97 22.96 -3.96
C LEU A 161 9.29 22.36 -3.45
N ASN A 162 9.36 21.03 -3.33
CA ASN A 162 10.57 20.32 -2.91
C ASN A 162 11.74 20.53 -3.88
N GLU A 163 11.48 20.49 -5.19
CA GLU A 163 12.49 20.79 -6.22
C GLU A 163 12.95 22.25 -6.15
N SER A 164 12.03 23.19 -5.95
CA SER A 164 12.38 24.61 -5.78
C SER A 164 13.21 24.85 -4.53
N LEU A 165 12.91 24.17 -3.42
CA LEU A 165 13.70 24.25 -2.18
C LEU A 165 15.09 23.66 -2.41
N ALA A 166 15.20 22.50 -3.06
CA ALA A 166 16.48 21.89 -3.37
C ALA A 166 17.35 22.80 -4.26
N ASP A 167 16.76 23.46 -5.26
CA ASP A 167 17.46 24.41 -6.13
C ASP A 167 17.96 25.64 -5.36
N LEU A 168 17.13 26.22 -4.48
CA LEU A 168 17.55 27.34 -3.61
C LEU A 168 18.69 26.95 -2.67
N LEU A 169 18.60 25.77 -2.04
CA LEU A 169 19.65 25.27 -1.17
C LEU A 169 20.96 25.03 -1.92
N SER A 170 20.90 24.54 -3.16
CA SER A 170 22.09 24.36 -4.01
C SER A 170 22.77 25.67 -4.40
N LYS A 171 22.00 26.77 -4.48
CA LYS A 171 22.52 28.11 -4.83
C LYS A 171 23.16 28.84 -3.66
N LEU A 172 22.78 28.50 -2.42
CA LEU A 172 23.34 29.10 -1.20
C LEU A 172 24.75 28.58 -0.87
N GLU A 173 25.18 27.48 -1.48
CA GLU A 173 26.54 26.92 -1.33
C GLU A 173 27.59 27.47 -2.31
N ASN A 174 27.20 28.28 -3.30
CA ASN A 174 28.12 28.91 -4.26
C ASN A 174 28.48 30.35 -3.88
#